data_AF-A0A829F2L8-F1
#
_entry.id   AF-A0A829F2L8-F1
#
_cell.length_a   1.000
_cell.length_b   1.000
_cell.length_c   1.000
_cell.angle_alpha   90.00
_cell.angle_beta   90.00
_cell.angle_gamma   90.00
#
_symmetry.space_group_name_H-M   'P 1'
#
loop_
_entity.id
_entity.type
_entity.pdbx_description
1 polymer ?
#
loop_
_entity_poly.entity_id
_entity_poly.type
_entity_poly.pdbx_seq_one_letter_code
_entity_poly.pdbx_strand_id
1 'polypeptide(L)' 'MYIGGFYRSHQDEKMAESIIMTTEPNRTVAPIHDRMPLVLTEEQIEPWVTDISFARKIITQQMPELVMEKV' A
#
# COMPACT_ATOMS: atom_id res chain seq x y z
N MET A 1 -7.23 3.20 7.72
CA MET A 1 -6.04 2.60 7.08
C MET A 1 -6.41 2.29 5.64
N TYR A 2 -5.62 2.75 4.67
CA TYR A 2 -5.83 2.50 3.25
C TYR A 2 -4.63 1.77 2.67
N ILE A 3 -4.82 0.99 1.60
CA ILE A 3 -3.77 0.19 0.98
C ILE A 3 -3.50 0.70 -0.44
N GLY A 4 -2.24 1.05 -0.70
CA GLY A 4 -1.79 1.49 -2.02
C GLY A 4 -1.60 0.33 -2.98
N GLY A 5 -1.93 0.57 -4.24
CA GLY A 5 -1.94 -0.47 -5.27
C GLY A 5 -2.09 0.11 -6.67
N PHE A 6 -2.05 -0.77 -7.66
CA PHE A 6 -2.46 -0.44 -9.02
C PHE A 6 -3.76 -1.12 -9.35
N TYR A 7 -4.52 -0.51 -10.26
CA TYR A 7 -5.66 -1.14 -10.88
C TYR A 7 -5.55 -1.01 -12.40
N ARG A 8 -6.17 -1.94 -13.10
CA ARG A 8 -6.34 -1.91 -14.55
C ARG A 8 -7.79 -2.25 -14.86
N SER A 9 -8.48 -1.30 -15.49
CA SER A 9 -9.78 -1.55 -16.09
C SER A 9 -9.61 -2.21 -17.45
N HIS A 10 -10.41 -3.23 -17.74
CA HIS A 10 -10.48 -3.84 -19.07
C HIS A 10 -11.54 -3.15 -19.94
N GLN A 11 -11.58 -3.45 -21.24
CA GLN A 11 -12.54 -2.84 -22.17
C GLN A 11 -14.01 -3.11 -21.79
N ASP A 12 -14.28 -4.20 -21.07
CA ASP A 12 -15.53 -4.40 -20.34
C ASP A 12 -15.33 -3.88 -18.92
N GLU A 13 -15.99 -2.76 -18.59
CA GLU A 13 -15.90 -2.08 -17.28
C GLU A 13 -16.25 -3.00 -16.10
N LYS A 14 -16.87 -4.16 -16.36
CA LYS A 14 -17.19 -5.19 -15.36
C LYS A 14 -15.99 -6.05 -14.95
N MET A 15 -14.86 -5.93 -15.63
CA MET A 15 -13.63 -6.63 -15.30
C MET A 15 -12.55 -5.60 -14.93
N ALA A 16 -12.20 -5.57 -13.65
CA ALA A 16 -11.08 -4.81 -13.14
C ALA A 16 -10.13 -5.76 -12.40
N GLU A 17 -8.83 -5.61 -12.65
CA GLU A 17 -7.79 -6.28 -11.87
C GLU A 17 -7.14 -5.25 -10.98
N SER A 18 -6.83 -5.63 -9.74
CA SER A 18 -6.07 -4.82 -8.82
C SER A 18 -4.94 -5.63 -8.20
N ILE A 19 -3.85 -4.94 -7.89
CA ILE A 19 -2.76 -5.48 -7.10
C ILE A 19 -2.51 -4.59 -5.91
N ILE A 20 -2.16 -5.19 -4.79
CA ILE A 20 -1.64 -4.49 -3.62
C ILE A 20 -0.13 -4.35 -3.81
N MET A 21 0.38 -3.13 -3.65
CA MET A 21 1.82 -2.91 -3.59
C MET A 21 2.35 -3.33 -2.22
N THR A 22 3.51 -3.97 -2.23
CA THR A 22 4.22 -4.38 -1.02
C THR A 22 5.56 -3.67 -0.90
N THR A 23 5.98 -3.45 0.34
CA THR A 23 7.24 -2.89 0.79
C THR A 23 7.96 -3.90 1.67
N GLU A 24 9.20 -3.60 2.04
CA GLU A 24 9.91 -4.36 3.08
C GLU A 24 9.18 -4.25 4.43
N PRO A 25 9.17 -5.31 5.24
CA PRO A 25 8.49 -5.28 6.52
C PRO A 25 9.25 -4.39 7.52
N ASN A 26 8.50 -3.67 8.36
CA ASN A 26 9.06 -3.00 9.53
C ASN A 26 9.32 -3.98 10.69
N ARG A 27 9.77 -3.49 11.85
CA ARG A 27 10.17 -4.37 12.97
C ARG A 27 9.02 -5.18 13.55
N THR A 28 7.78 -4.67 13.49
CA THR A 28 6.61 -5.38 14.02
C THR A 28 6.13 -6.47 13.07
N VAL A 29 6.27 -6.29 11.75
CA VAL A 29 5.81 -7.26 10.74
C VAL A 29 6.89 -8.29 10.37
N ALA A 30 8.18 -7.92 10.38
CA ALA A 30 9.27 -8.78 9.92
C ALA A 30 9.35 -10.16 10.61
N PRO A 31 9.02 -10.31 11.92
CA PRO A 31 8.98 -11.63 12.56
C PRO A 31 7.87 -12.56 12.05
N ILE A 32 6.88 -12.03 11.33
CA ILE A 32 5.66 -12.74 10.91
C ILE A 32 5.69 -13.00 9.40
N HIS A 33 6.16 -12.05 8.59
CA HIS A 33 6.20 -12.16 7.12
C HIS A 33 7.30 -11.29 6.51
N ASP A 34 7.77 -11.68 5.32
CA ASP A 34 8.82 -10.99 4.54
C ASP A 34 8.32 -9.79 3.71
N ARG A 35 7.03 -9.46 3.75
CA ARG A 35 6.43 -8.39 2.95
C ARG A 35 5.36 -7.67 3.73
N MET A 36 5.28 -6.35 3.54
CA MET A 36 4.30 -5.49 4.18
C MET A 36 3.53 -4.68 3.13
N PRO A 37 2.20 -4.57 3.21
CA PRO A 37 1.45 -3.71 2.30
C PRO A 37 1.89 -2.25 2.38
N LEU A 38 1.78 -1.51 1.27
CA LEU A 38 1.90 -0.05 1.27
C LEU A 38 0.69 0.54 2.00
N VAL A 39 0.91 1.08 3.19
CA VAL A 39 -0.12 1.70 4.03
C VAL A 39 -0.15 3.21 3.80
N LEU A 40 -1.34 3.74 3.55
CA LEU A 40 -1.60 5.17 3.35
C LEU A 40 -2.50 5.73 4.46
N THR A 41 -2.23 6.98 4.86
CA THR A 41 -3.19 7.80 5.60
C THR A 41 -4.22 8.43 4.65
N GLU A 42 -5.28 9.01 5.20
CA GLU A 42 -6.34 9.62 4.39
C GLU A 42 -5.83 10.80 3.56
N GLU A 43 -4.97 11.63 4.16
CA GLU A 43 -4.37 12.81 3.50
C GLU A 43 -3.40 12.43 2.37
N GLN A 44 -2.93 11.17 2.36
CA GLN A 44 -2.02 10.66 1.34
C GLN A 44 -2.74 10.09 0.12
N ILE A 45 -4.08 9.92 0.16
CA ILE A 45 -4.85 9.32 -0.94
C ILE A 45 -4.78 10.20 -2.20
N GLU A 46 -5.07 11.50 -2.07
CA GLU A 46 -5.06 12.42 -3.21
C GLU A 46 -3.69 12.47 -3.91
N PRO A 47 -2.57 12.75 -3.21
CA PRO A 47 -1.26 12.77 -3.86
C PRO A 47 -0.79 11.39 -4.31
N TRP A 48 -1.25 10.29 -3.69
CA TRP A 48 -0.98 8.92 -4.18
C TRP A 48 -1.54 8.70 -5.59
N VAL A 49 -2.76 9.16 -5.85
CA VAL A 49 -3.45 8.94 -7.14
C VAL A 49 -3.03 9.98 -8.19
N THR A 50 -2.63 11.18 -7.78
CA THR A 50 -2.46 12.33 -8.70
C THR A 50 -1.01 12.78 -8.91
N ASP A 51 -0.07 12.43 -8.02
CA ASP A 51 1.33 12.85 -8.10
C ASP A 51 2.30 11.65 -8.15
N ILE A 52 2.85 11.39 -9.34
CA ILE A 52 3.81 10.31 -9.56
C ILE A 52 5.10 10.46 -8.74
N SER A 53 5.51 11.68 -8.42
CA SER A 53 6.71 11.96 -7.62
C SER A 53 6.46 11.60 -6.16
N PHE A 54 5.28 11.95 -5.64
CA PHE A 54 4.83 11.50 -4.33
C PHE A 54 4.72 9.97 -4.27
N ALA A 55 4.05 9.35 -5.26
CA ALA A 55 3.89 7.90 -5.33
C ALA A 55 5.24 7.16 -5.32
N ARG A 56 6.22 7.64 -6.10
CA ARG A 56 7.58 7.08 -6.10
C ARG A 56 8.33 7.26 -4.79
N LYS A 57 8.08 8.35 -4.08
CA LYS A 57 8.70 8.62 -2.77
C LYS A 57 8.12 7.71 -1.69
N ILE A 58 6.80 7.57 -1.63
CA ILE A 58 6.14 6.86 -0.52
C ILE A 58 6.37 5.34 -0.59
N ILE A 59 6.50 4.75 -1.79
CA ILE A 59 6.75 3.31 -1.95
C ILE A 59 8.12 2.86 -1.38
N THR A 60 9.05 3.78 -1.18
CA THR A 60 10.38 3.50 -0.59
C THR A 60 10.49 3.93 0.87
N GLN A 61 9.41 4.43 1.49
CA GLN A 61 9.42 4.82 2.89
C GLN A 61 9.11 3.63 3.80
N GLN A 62 9.63 3.70 5.03
CA GLN A 62 9.28 2.71 6.06
C GLN A 62 7.81 2.87 6.46
N MET A 63 7.08 1.76 6.42
CA MET A 63 5.66 1.73 6.79
C MET A 63 5.46 1.82 8.32
N PRO A 64 4.32 2.37 8.78
CA PRO A 64 4.05 2.56 10.21
C PRO A 64 3.97 1.24 10.96
N GLU A 65 4.43 1.23 12.21
CA GLU A 65 4.35 0.05 13.07
C GLU A 65 2.90 -0.36 13.32
N LEU A 66 2.65 -1.67 13.33
CA LEU A 66 1.33 -2.23 13.61
C LEU A 66 1.32 -2.87 15.00
N VAL A 67 0.19 -2.75 15.69
CA VAL A 67 -0.02 -3.41 16.99
C VAL A 67 -0.59 -4.80 16.73
N MET A 68 0.07 -5.82 17.29
CA MET A 68 -0.46 -7.17 17.28
C MET A 68 -1.56 -7.30 18.34
N GLU A 69 -2.78 -7.56 17.90
CA GLU A 69 -3.90 -7.91 18.78
C GLU A 69 -4.09 -9.43 18.78
N LYS A 70 -4.10 -10.05 19.96
CA LYS A 70 -4.44 -11.47 20.08
C LYS A 70 -5.96 -11.58 19.99
N VAL A 71 -6.44 -12.26 18.95
CA VAL A 71 -7.85 -12.64 18.77
C VAL A 71 -8.15 -13.88 19.62
#